data_AF-A0A498KZR7-F1
#
_entry.id   AF-A0A498KZR7-F1
#
_cell.length_a   1.000
_cell.length_b   1.000
_cell.length_c   1.000
_cell.angle_alpha   90.00
_cell.angle_beta   90.00
_cell.angle_gamma   90.00
#
_symmetry.space_group_name_H-M   'P 1'
#
loop_
_entity.id
_entity.type
_entity.pdbx_description
1 polymer ?
#
loop_
_entity_poly.entity_id
_entity_poly.type
_entity_poly.pdbx_seq_one_letter_code
_entity_poly.pdbx_strand_id
1 'polypeptide(L)'
;MSTTAPSRSWHGVQITEQDGLSVAIVGSRSFPFEQAPVRCVEAVGQALLDTGWPVAEVVSGGADGVDTAAAALADVGNIPLTVLEPDWDTYGEAAGPRRNTKIVRRADAVLAFWNETSPGTRDTLAKARAVLGDDQIALRGIGDADPDLQLIDPVDPNQ
;
A
#
# COMPACT_ATOMS: atom_id res chain seq x y z
N MET A 1 -19.30 25.38 19.26
CA MET A 1 -18.41 24.44 19.96
C MET A 1 -17.74 23.62 18.88
N SER A 2 -16.52 23.98 18.46
CA SER A 2 -15.77 23.20 17.48
C SER A 2 -15.21 21.99 18.21
N THR A 3 -15.80 20.82 17.97
CA THR A 3 -15.20 19.55 18.36
C THR A 3 -14.02 19.35 17.41
N THR A 4 -12.80 19.61 17.89
CA THR A 4 -11.59 19.24 17.15
C THR A 4 -11.61 17.73 16.98
N ALA A 5 -11.60 17.23 15.74
CA ALA A 5 -11.49 15.80 15.49
C ALA A 5 -10.24 15.21 16.13
N PRO A 6 -10.25 13.91 16.46
CA PRO A 6 -9.05 13.22 16.89
C PRO A 6 -8.03 13.22 15.75
N SER A 7 -7.00 14.06 15.89
CA SER A 7 -5.79 14.04 15.06
C SER A 7 -4.61 13.60 15.93
N ARG A 8 -3.78 12.70 15.41
CA ARG A 8 -2.55 12.26 16.08
C ARG A 8 -1.43 12.05 15.08
N SER A 9 -0.19 12.10 15.55
CA SER A 9 0.98 11.77 14.75
C SER A 9 1.51 10.39 15.13
N TRP A 10 1.76 9.53 14.14
CA TRP A 10 2.54 8.30 14.32
C TRP A 10 3.81 8.43 13.48
N HIS A 11 4.98 8.43 14.13
CA HIS A 11 6.28 8.60 13.45
C HIS A 11 6.29 9.73 12.39
N GLY A 12 5.59 10.84 12.68
CA GLY A 12 5.47 11.99 11.76
C GLY A 12 4.27 11.92 10.80
N VAL A 13 3.74 10.74 10.50
CA VAL A 13 2.54 10.55 9.68
C VAL A 13 1.34 11.13 10.41
N GLN A 14 0.63 12.05 9.75
CA GLN A 14 -0.58 12.64 10.30
C GLN A 14 -1.72 11.64 10.13
N ILE A 15 -2.30 11.18 11.23
CA ILE A 15 -3.48 10.30 11.24
C ILE A 15 -4.67 11.13 11.70
N THR A 16 -5.70 11.24 10.87
CA THR A 16 -6.89 12.04 11.15
C THR A 16 -8.14 11.43 10.52
N GLU A 17 -9.20 11.28 11.32
CA GLU A 17 -10.50 10.78 10.84
C GLU A 17 -11.26 11.82 10.01
N GLN A 18 -11.01 13.11 10.26
CA GLN A 18 -11.55 14.22 9.45
C GLN A 18 -10.46 14.71 8.50
N ASP A 19 -10.80 14.88 7.22
CA ASP A 19 -9.94 15.39 6.15
C ASP A 19 -8.70 14.54 5.80
N GLY A 20 -8.59 13.32 6.35
CA GLY A 20 -7.56 12.35 6.00
C GLY A 20 -7.92 11.54 4.75
N LEU A 21 -6.90 11.09 4.02
CA LEU A 21 -7.06 10.30 2.81
C LEU A 21 -7.19 8.81 3.14
N SER A 22 -8.00 8.12 2.34
CA SER A 22 -7.95 6.67 2.21
C SER A 22 -6.79 6.31 1.30
N VAL A 23 -5.66 5.88 1.86
CA VAL A 23 -4.44 5.60 1.08
C VAL A 23 -4.36 4.12 0.76
N ALA A 24 -4.41 3.78 -0.53
CA ALA A 24 -4.12 2.42 -0.96
C ALA A 24 -2.61 2.16 -0.96
N ILE A 25 -2.17 1.15 -0.20
CA ILE A 25 -0.78 0.70 -0.21
C ILE A 25 -0.75 -0.68 -0.88
N VAL A 26 -0.08 -0.76 -2.03
CA VAL A 26 -0.10 -1.93 -2.91
C VAL A 26 1.27 -2.21 -3.50
N GLY A 27 1.54 -3.44 -3.91
CA GLY A 27 2.78 -3.69 -4.62
C GLY A 27 3.09 -5.15 -4.94
N SER A 28 4.36 -5.43 -5.23
CA SER A 28 4.79 -6.77 -5.60
C SER A 28 4.74 -7.74 -4.42
N ARG A 29 4.43 -9.00 -4.72
CA ARG A 29 4.56 -10.11 -3.77
C ARG A 29 6.01 -10.47 -3.46
N SER A 30 6.94 -10.08 -4.34
CA SER A 30 8.38 -10.25 -4.13
C SER A 30 8.97 -9.28 -3.11
N PHE A 31 8.16 -8.41 -2.50
CA PHE A 31 8.63 -7.56 -1.41
C PHE A 31 8.91 -8.44 -0.18
N PRO A 32 10.12 -8.38 0.40
CA PRO A 32 10.66 -9.46 1.23
C PRO A 32 10.17 -9.43 2.68
N PHE A 33 8.85 -9.37 2.87
CA PHE A 33 8.23 -9.23 4.19
C PHE A 33 8.56 -10.40 5.11
N GLU A 34 8.60 -11.63 4.60
CA GLU A 34 8.92 -12.80 5.42
C GLU A 34 10.38 -12.78 5.91
N GLN A 35 11.29 -12.25 5.10
CA GLN A 35 12.72 -12.19 5.43
C GLN A 35 13.04 -11.03 6.37
N ALA A 36 12.39 -9.88 6.19
CA ALA A 36 12.65 -8.68 6.98
C ALA A 36 11.38 -7.88 7.31
N PRO A 37 10.47 -8.43 8.14
CA PRO A 37 9.15 -7.85 8.38
C PRO A 37 9.23 -6.45 8.99
N VAL A 38 10.12 -6.24 9.96
CA VAL A 38 10.32 -4.93 10.61
C VAL A 38 10.77 -3.88 9.60
N ARG A 39 11.80 -4.18 8.80
CA ARG A 39 12.31 -3.26 7.78
C ARG A 39 11.29 -2.97 6.70
N CYS A 40 10.51 -3.98 6.30
CA CYS A 40 9.41 -3.80 5.37
C CYS A 40 8.33 -2.84 5.91
N VAL A 41 7.96 -2.95 7.18
CA VAL A 41 7.02 -2.01 7.82
C VAL A 41 7.63 -0.61 7.90
N GLU A 42 8.90 -0.47 8.29
CA GLU A 42 9.61 0.80 8.33
C GLU A 42 9.69 1.46 6.95
N ALA A 43 10.03 0.69 5.91
CA ALA A 43 10.08 1.13 4.52
C ALA A 43 8.73 1.66 4.03
N VAL A 44 7.63 0.93 4.31
CA VAL A 44 6.28 1.39 3.95
C VAL A 44 5.88 2.62 4.75
N GLY A 45 6.17 2.65 6.06
CA GLY A 45 5.89 3.79 6.92
C GLY A 45 6.65 5.05 6.50
N GLN A 46 7.93 4.92 6.15
CA GLN A 46 8.75 6.02 5.67
C GLN A 46 8.27 6.53 4.31
N ALA A 47 7.95 5.63 3.37
CA ALA A 47 7.42 6.04 2.08
C ALA A 47 6.07 6.76 2.22
N LEU A 48 5.23 6.33 3.16
CA LEU A 48 3.97 7.00 3.48
C LEU A 48 4.23 8.39 4.09
N LEU A 49 5.18 8.51 5.01
CA LEU A 49 5.60 9.78 5.58
C LEU A 49 6.09 10.76 4.51
N ASP A 50 6.92 10.30 3.56
CA ASP A 50 7.47 11.11 2.47
C ASP A 50 6.39 11.70 1.56
N THR A 51 5.21 11.09 1.48
CA THR A 51 4.09 11.65 0.70
C THR A 51 3.55 12.95 1.32
N GLY A 52 3.72 13.14 2.62
CA GLY A 52 3.10 14.22 3.38
C GLY A 52 1.58 14.15 3.46
N TRP A 53 0.96 13.05 3.03
CA TRP A 53 -0.49 12.89 3.04
C TRP A 53 -1.01 12.70 4.48
N PRO A 54 -2.09 13.41 4.87
CA PRO A 54 -2.84 13.04 6.06
C PRO A 54 -3.60 11.74 5.78
N VAL A 55 -3.54 10.77 6.68
CA VAL A 55 -4.08 9.42 6.49
C VAL A 55 -5.27 9.21 7.40
N ALA A 56 -6.42 8.85 6.83
CA ALA A 56 -7.59 8.38 7.57
C ALA A 56 -7.61 6.85 7.69
N GLU A 57 -7.18 6.15 6.65
CA GLU A 57 -7.13 4.69 6.62
C GLU A 57 -6.13 4.18 5.58
N VAL A 58 -5.77 2.89 5.72
CA VAL A 58 -5.03 2.12 4.72
C VAL A 58 -6.00 1.20 3.98
N VAL A 59 -5.90 1.18 2.65
CA VAL A 59 -6.59 0.21 1.78
C VAL A 59 -5.55 -0.76 1.22
N SER A 60 -5.77 -2.06 1.38
CA SER A 60 -4.88 -3.11 0.89
C SER A 60 -5.66 -4.16 0.09
N GLY A 61 -4.97 -4.89 -0.78
CA GLY A 61 -5.50 -6.04 -1.50
C GLY A 61 -5.29 -7.40 -0.84
N GLY A 62 -4.63 -7.45 0.32
CA GLY A 62 -4.47 -8.68 1.11
C GLY A 62 -3.59 -9.76 0.46
N ALA A 63 -2.67 -9.38 -0.43
CA ALA A 63 -1.68 -10.30 -0.97
C ALA A 63 -0.43 -10.38 -0.08
N ASP A 64 0.50 -11.27 -0.44
CA ASP A 64 1.82 -11.33 0.20
C ASP A 64 2.67 -10.09 -0.14
N GLY A 65 3.74 -9.89 0.64
CA GLY A 65 4.73 -8.84 0.41
C GLY A 65 4.23 -7.47 0.87
N VAL A 66 4.02 -6.54 -0.06
CA VAL A 66 3.70 -5.14 0.27
C VAL A 66 2.36 -5.02 0.98
N ASP A 67 1.37 -5.82 0.57
CA ASP A 67 0.05 -5.83 1.19
C ASP A 67 0.12 -6.37 2.64
N THR A 68 1.00 -7.35 2.92
CA THR A 68 1.29 -7.80 4.29
C THR A 68 1.97 -6.69 5.12
N ALA A 69 2.94 -6.00 4.54
CA ALA A 69 3.60 -4.86 5.18
C ALA A 69 2.64 -3.70 5.46
N ALA A 70 1.69 -3.43 4.57
CA ALA A 70 0.66 -2.42 4.73
C ALA A 70 -0.28 -2.76 5.90
N ALA A 71 -0.70 -4.01 6.00
CA ALA A 71 -1.54 -4.48 7.10
C ALA A 71 -0.79 -4.39 8.45
N ALA A 72 0.47 -4.82 8.49
CA ALA A 72 1.30 -4.71 9.68
C ALA A 72 1.55 -3.25 10.08
N LEU A 73 1.81 -2.35 9.13
CA LEU A 73 1.92 -0.91 9.37
C LEU A 73 0.63 -0.33 9.97
N ALA A 74 -0.53 -0.71 9.42
CA ALA A 74 -1.81 -0.24 9.90
C ALA A 74 -2.07 -0.70 11.34
N ASP A 75 -1.73 -1.95 11.67
CA ASP A 75 -1.87 -2.50 13.03
C ASP A 75 -0.97 -1.75 14.03
N VAL A 76 0.34 -1.65 13.77
CA VAL A 76 1.29 -0.96 14.68
C VAL A 76 1.02 0.55 14.76
N GLY A 77 0.51 1.13 13.67
CA GLY A 77 0.10 2.53 13.59
C GLY A 77 -1.24 2.79 14.25
N ASN A 78 -2.04 1.75 14.53
CA ASN A 78 -3.46 1.81 14.87
C ASN A 78 -4.27 2.64 13.85
N ILE A 79 -3.92 2.49 12.58
CA ILE A 79 -4.60 3.11 11.43
C ILE A 79 -5.71 2.17 10.99
N PRO A 80 -6.95 2.64 10.74
CA PRO A 80 -8.00 1.80 10.18
C PRO A 80 -7.54 1.10 8.89
N LEU A 81 -7.85 -0.19 8.76
CA LEU A 81 -7.44 -1.02 7.63
C LEU A 81 -8.67 -1.58 6.91
N THR A 82 -8.74 -1.36 5.61
CA THR A 82 -9.68 -2.04 4.71
C THR A 82 -8.91 -2.99 3.80
N VAL A 83 -9.19 -4.30 3.89
CA VAL A 83 -8.62 -5.31 2.99
C VAL A 83 -9.65 -5.73 1.94
N LEU A 84 -9.30 -5.60 0.66
CA LEU A 84 -10.13 -5.96 -0.48
C LEU A 84 -9.54 -7.19 -1.15
N GLU A 85 -9.99 -8.38 -0.74
CA GLU A 85 -9.50 -9.63 -1.31
C GLU A 85 -10.09 -9.90 -2.72
N PRO A 86 -9.33 -10.58 -3.59
CA PRO A 86 -9.84 -11.07 -4.87
C PRO A 86 -10.83 -12.23 -4.68
N ASP A 87 -11.97 -12.16 -5.36
CA ASP A 87 -13.00 -13.20 -5.39
C ASP A 87 -12.71 -14.20 -6.54
N TRP A 88 -11.80 -15.12 -6.27
CA TRP A 88 -11.35 -16.13 -7.24
C TRP A 88 -12.44 -17.13 -7.60
N ASP A 89 -13.30 -17.51 -6.65
CA ASP A 89 -14.38 -18.47 -6.85
C ASP A 89 -15.39 -17.98 -7.89
N THR A 90 -15.70 -16.69 -7.87
CA THR A 90 -16.68 -16.11 -8.79
C THR A 90 -16.08 -15.70 -10.13
N TYR A 91 -14.86 -15.15 -10.13
CA TYR A 91 -14.30 -14.46 -11.30
C TYR A 91 -13.05 -15.10 -11.91
N GLY A 92 -12.51 -16.17 -11.32
CA GLY A 92 -11.28 -16.81 -11.78
C GLY A 92 -10.16 -15.79 -11.99
N GLU A 93 -9.45 -15.88 -13.11
CA GLU A 93 -8.34 -14.98 -13.45
C GLU A 93 -8.70 -13.48 -13.44
N ALA A 94 -9.97 -13.14 -13.67
CA ALA A 94 -10.42 -11.75 -13.63
C ALA A 94 -10.58 -11.19 -12.20
N ALA A 95 -10.51 -12.02 -11.16
CA ALA A 95 -10.67 -11.62 -9.77
C ALA A 95 -9.63 -10.57 -9.35
N GLY A 96 -8.35 -10.81 -9.68
CA GLY A 96 -7.25 -9.88 -9.41
C GLY A 96 -7.47 -8.50 -10.04
N PRO A 97 -7.62 -8.39 -11.37
CA PRO A 97 -7.89 -7.11 -12.02
C PRO A 97 -9.17 -6.42 -11.51
N ARG A 98 -10.24 -7.16 -11.22
CA ARG A 98 -11.47 -6.59 -10.63
C ARG A 98 -11.23 -6.03 -9.24
N ARG A 99 -10.46 -6.74 -8.41
CA ARG A 99 -10.03 -6.28 -7.09
C ARG A 99 -9.19 -5.01 -7.20
N ASN A 100 -8.25 -4.94 -8.13
CA ASN A 100 -7.44 -3.74 -8.35
C ASN A 100 -8.31 -2.52 -8.69
N THR A 101 -9.38 -2.71 -9.48
CA THR A 101 -10.36 -1.65 -9.74
C THR A 101 -11.11 -1.24 -8.46
N LYS A 102 -11.48 -2.19 -7.59
CA LYS A 102 -12.13 -1.88 -6.30
C LYS A 102 -11.20 -1.07 -5.39
N ILE A 103 -9.92 -1.42 -5.30
CA ILE A 103 -8.91 -0.66 -4.53
C ILE A 103 -8.84 0.79 -5.02
N VAL A 104 -8.59 1.00 -6.31
CA VAL A 104 -8.43 2.35 -6.87
C VAL A 104 -9.68 3.20 -6.69
N ARG A 105 -10.88 2.60 -6.75
CA ARG A 105 -12.13 3.32 -6.53
C ARG A 105 -12.41 3.65 -5.06
N ARG A 106 -11.79 2.92 -4.14
CA ARG A 106 -11.99 3.10 -2.69
C ARG A 106 -11.01 4.10 -2.08
N ALA A 107 -9.85 4.27 -2.72
CA ALA A 107 -8.76 5.10 -2.25
C ALA A 107 -8.77 6.50 -2.89
N ASP A 108 -8.31 7.48 -2.11
CA ASP A 108 -8.09 8.85 -2.57
C ASP A 108 -6.69 9.03 -3.17
N ALA A 109 -5.74 8.19 -2.74
CA ALA A 109 -4.37 8.16 -3.22
C ALA A 109 -3.78 6.74 -3.21
N VAL A 110 -2.76 6.48 -4.04
CA VAL A 110 -2.09 5.18 -4.16
C VAL A 110 -0.59 5.32 -3.89
N LEU A 111 -0.11 4.62 -2.87
CA LEU A 111 1.30 4.35 -2.64
C LEU A 111 1.64 2.95 -3.16
N ALA A 112 2.41 2.89 -4.25
CA ALA A 112 2.76 1.64 -4.93
C ALA A 112 4.25 1.30 -4.77
N PHE A 113 4.54 0.04 -4.48
CA PHE A 113 5.88 -0.55 -4.48
C PHE A 113 6.01 -1.52 -5.65
N TRP A 114 6.86 -1.19 -6.62
CA TRP A 114 6.97 -1.94 -7.87
C TRP A 114 8.40 -2.41 -8.15
N ASN A 115 8.53 -3.67 -8.55
CA ASN A 115 9.77 -4.28 -9.02
C ASN A 115 9.89 -4.24 -10.55
N GLU A 116 9.17 -3.32 -11.22
CA GLU A 116 9.10 -3.15 -12.68
C GLU A 116 8.50 -4.32 -13.47
N THR A 117 8.34 -5.49 -12.86
CA THR A 117 7.90 -6.72 -13.54
C THR A 117 6.52 -7.19 -13.10
N SER A 118 6.08 -6.87 -11.88
CA SER A 118 4.78 -7.29 -11.33
C SER A 118 3.63 -6.81 -12.22
N PRO A 119 2.89 -7.73 -12.90
CA PRO A 119 1.77 -7.36 -13.76
C PRO A 119 0.60 -6.78 -12.96
N GLY A 120 0.38 -7.28 -11.74
CA GLY A 120 -0.68 -6.81 -10.84
C GLY A 120 -0.47 -5.37 -10.40
N THR A 121 0.77 -5.03 -10.01
CA THR A 121 1.11 -3.65 -9.61
C THR A 121 0.99 -2.70 -10.79
N ARG A 122 1.47 -3.11 -11.98
CA ARG A 122 1.34 -2.33 -13.22
C ARG A 122 -0.13 -2.04 -13.57
N ASP A 123 -0.99 -3.05 -13.44
CA ASP A 123 -2.44 -2.90 -13.67
C ASP A 123 -3.07 -1.91 -12.67
N THR A 124 -2.73 -1.99 -11.38
CA THR A 124 -3.20 -1.02 -10.38
C THR A 124 -2.74 0.40 -10.68
N LEU A 125 -1.46 0.59 -11.03
CA LEU A 125 -0.91 1.90 -11.40
C LEU A 125 -1.62 2.51 -12.63
N ALA A 126 -1.86 1.71 -13.67
CA ALA A 126 -2.57 2.17 -14.85
C ALA A 126 -4.00 2.63 -14.52
N LYS A 127 -4.70 1.88 -13.68
CA LYS A 127 -6.04 2.24 -13.21
C LYS A 127 -6.04 3.47 -12.33
N ALA A 128 -5.06 3.60 -11.43
CA ALA A 128 -4.90 4.75 -10.56
C ALA A 128 -4.70 6.03 -11.38
N ARG A 129 -3.80 6.00 -12.39
CA ARG A 129 -3.57 7.16 -13.27
C ARG A 129 -4.83 7.60 -13.99
N ALA A 130 -5.65 6.65 -14.43
CA ALA A 130 -6.89 6.94 -15.14
C ALA A 130 -8.00 7.51 -14.25
N VAL A 131 -7.98 7.24 -12.94
CA VAL A 131 -9.07 7.59 -12.00
C VAL A 131 -8.70 8.76 -11.08
N LEU A 132 -7.47 8.76 -10.54
CA LEU A 132 -7.01 9.68 -9.51
C LEU A 132 -6.11 10.80 -10.07
N GLY A 133 -5.38 10.52 -11.16
CA GLY A 133 -4.33 11.39 -11.68
C GLY A 133 -2.96 11.14 -11.04
N ASP A 134 -1.90 11.63 -11.69
CA ASP A 134 -0.51 11.35 -11.26
C ASP A 134 -0.16 11.98 -9.91
N ASP A 135 -0.76 13.12 -9.55
CA ASP A 135 -0.49 13.81 -8.27
C ASP A 135 -0.91 12.99 -7.04
N GLN A 136 -1.82 12.03 -7.21
CA GLN A 136 -2.32 11.14 -6.16
C GLN A 136 -1.67 9.76 -6.19
N ILE A 137 -0.51 9.65 -6.84
CA ILE A 137 0.24 8.40 -6.97
C ILE A 137 1.68 8.61 -6.53
N ALA A 138 2.07 7.89 -5.49
CA ALA A 138 3.45 7.76 -5.06
C ALA A 138 3.96 6.38 -5.50
N LEU A 139 5.05 6.35 -6.27
CA LEU A 139 5.71 5.11 -6.68
C LEU A 139 7.06 4.97 -5.97
N ARG A 140 7.38 3.76 -5.54
CA ARG A 140 8.68 3.36 -4.96
C ARG A 140 9.17 2.08 -5.63
N GLY A 141 10.45 2.02 -5.97
CA GLY A 141 11.10 0.79 -6.38
C GLY A 141 11.28 -0.18 -5.21
N ILE A 142 11.18 -1.48 -5.48
CA ILE A 142 11.60 -2.51 -4.51
C ILE A 142 13.13 -2.52 -4.51
N GLY A 143 13.71 -1.71 -3.62
CA GLY A 143 15.13 -1.38 -3.54
C GLY A 143 15.39 0.08 -3.19
N ASP A 144 14.43 0.97 -3.45
CA ASP A 144 14.50 2.40 -3.07
C ASP A 144 14.15 2.62 -1.60
N ALA A 145 13.46 1.66 -0.97
CA ALA A 145 12.85 1.83 0.34
C ALA A 145 13.80 1.56 1.52
N ASP A 146 14.93 0.87 1.29
CA ASP A 146 16.08 0.72 2.19
C ASP A 146 17.21 0.04 1.38
N PRO A 147 18.45 0.59 1.32
CA PRO A 147 19.58 -0.08 0.64
C PRO A 147 19.87 -1.48 1.21
N ASP A 148 19.53 -1.77 2.47
CA ASP A 148 19.67 -3.12 3.04
C ASP A 148 18.58 -4.10 2.54
N LEU A 149 17.43 -3.62 2.07
CA LEU A 149 16.43 -4.45 1.39
C LEU A 149 16.92 -4.90 0.01
N GLN A 150 17.95 -4.26 -0.57
CA GLN A 150 18.60 -4.72 -1.81
C GLN A 150 19.49 -5.95 -1.60
N LEU A 151 19.91 -6.21 -0.36
CA LEU A 151 20.77 -7.34 0.01
C LEU A 151 19.96 -8.59 0.36
N ILE A 152 18.63 -8.47 0.43
CA ILE A 152 17.75 -9.61 0.59
C ILE A 152 17.40 -10.08 -0.81
N ASP A 153 17.89 -11.27 -1.17
CA ASP A 153 17.56 -11.87 -2.46
C ASP A 153 16.02 -11.88 -2.62
N PRO A 154 15.48 -11.32 -3.72
CA PRO A 154 14.05 -11.38 -3.96
C PRO A 154 13.64 -12.85 -4.01
N VAL A 155 12.61 -13.21 -3.22
CA VAL A 155 12.00 -14.54 -3.30
C VAL A 155 11.52 -14.72 -4.73
N ASP A 156 12.11 -15.68 -5.45
CA ASP A 156 11.59 -16.07 -6.75
C ASP A 156 10.19 -16.63 -6.52
N PRO A 157 9.15 -16.03 -7.10
CA PRO A 157 7.78 -16.50 -6.91
C PRO A 157 7.53 -17.89 -7.51
N ASN A 158 8.53 -18.50 -8.18
CA ASN A 158 8.48 -19.85 -8.73
C ASN A 158 9.47 -20.85 -8.07
N GLN A 159 10.13 -20.48 -6.97
CA GLN A 159 10.92 -21.41 -6.14
C GLN A 159 10.04 -22.05 -5.05
#